data_AF-A0A841JRA0-F1
#
_entry.id   AF-A0A841JRA0-F1
#
_cell.length_a   1.000
_cell.length_b   1.000
_cell.length_c   1.000
_cell.angle_alpha   90.00
_cell.angle_beta   90.00
_cell.angle_gamma   90.00
#
_symmetry.space_group_name_H-M   'P 1'
#
loop_
_entity.id
_entity.type
_entity.pdbx_description
1 polymer ?
#
loop_
_entity_poly.entity_id
_entity_poly.type
_entity_poly.pdbx_seq_one_letter_code
_entity_poly.pdbx_strand_id
1 'polypeptide(L)'
;MKTQELALTRSEKKITTLMALEKITLSDLDNLDTGERQYLGSVCTQMLQNLKDTERDDFLNKIEPIMPESNKQQIWEYNHQAITDAISRLTEQHGSMPTKNHLAEETGLSRQTISKHLKEYQTHPGHAEQIEQFKIMAPMLMAKVFQSATKGDIRAARLYLETVGATGKQQNNTVVKSQNNHIQINNTILSQENLKRLSADQLNQIEHIVAKALPEGKMIE
;
A
#
# COMPACT_ATOMS: atom_id res chain seq x y z
N MET A 1 -35.28 -33.03 35.44
CA MET A 1 -35.21 -32.48 34.07
C MET A 1 -34.15 -33.27 33.33
N LYS A 2 -34.52 -34.07 32.33
CA LYS A 2 -33.54 -34.80 31.51
C LYS A 2 -32.94 -33.81 30.52
N THR A 3 -31.64 -33.53 30.68
CA THR A 3 -30.84 -32.83 29.68
C THR A 3 -30.85 -33.71 28.43
N GLN A 4 -31.60 -33.30 27.42
CA GLN A 4 -31.64 -33.97 26.14
C GLN A 4 -30.36 -33.53 25.40
N GLU A 5 -29.29 -34.31 25.52
CA GLU A 5 -28.14 -34.18 24.64
C GLU A 5 -28.61 -34.48 23.21
N LEU A 6 -28.85 -33.43 22.43
CA LEU A 6 -29.09 -33.55 20.99
C LEU A 6 -27.83 -34.14 20.37
N ALA A 7 -27.93 -35.38 19.88
CA ALA A 7 -26.84 -36.04 19.19
C ALA A 7 -26.52 -35.27 17.90
N LEU A 8 -25.32 -34.67 17.83
CA LEU A 8 -24.84 -33.98 16.64
C LEU A 8 -24.84 -34.91 15.42
N THR A 9 -25.34 -34.39 14.31
CA THR A 9 -25.25 -35.00 12.99
C THR A 9 -23.78 -35.21 12.58
N ARG A 10 -23.55 -36.09 11.59
CA ARG A 10 -22.19 -36.36 11.09
C ARG A 10 -21.48 -35.09 10.62
N SER A 11 -22.20 -34.22 9.91
CA SER A 11 -21.66 -32.96 9.40
C SER A 11 -21.35 -31.97 10.52
N GLU A 12 -22.21 -31.85 11.54
CA GLU A 12 -21.94 -31.03 12.73
C GLU A 12 -20.68 -31.49 13.48
N LYS A 13 -20.46 -32.80 13.60
CA LYS A 13 -19.24 -33.35 14.22
C LYS A 13 -17.99 -32.96 13.42
N LYS A 14 -18.01 -33.06 12.08
CA LYS A 14 -16.89 -32.64 11.23
C LYS A 14 -16.57 -31.16 11.42
N ILE A 15 -17.58 -30.29 11.37
CA ILE A 15 -17.38 -28.84 11.53
C ILE A 15 -16.90 -28.51 12.95
N THR A 16 -17.42 -29.19 13.98
CA THR A 16 -16.94 -29.00 15.36
C THR A 16 -15.46 -29.36 15.49
N THR A 17 -15.00 -30.44 14.86
CA THR A 17 -13.58 -30.81 14.82
C THR A 17 -12.74 -29.73 14.13
N LEU A 18 -13.20 -29.18 13.01
CA LEU A 18 -12.51 -28.07 12.33
C LEU A 18 -12.47 -26.81 13.21
N MET A 19 -13.56 -26.51 13.92
CA MET A 19 -13.62 -25.39 14.85
C MET A 19 -12.75 -25.59 16.09
N ALA A 20 -12.21 -26.77 16.35
CA ALA A 20 -11.24 -26.99 17.43
C ALA A 20 -9.78 -26.74 17.01
N LEU A 21 -9.49 -26.67 15.70
CA LEU A 21 -8.13 -26.41 15.20
C LEU A 21 -7.65 -25.01 15.57
N GLU A 22 -6.36 -24.80 15.75
CA GLU A 22 -5.81 -23.45 15.96
C GLU A 22 -5.93 -22.61 14.69
N LYS A 23 -5.66 -23.21 13.53
CA LYS A 23 -5.76 -22.59 12.21
C LYS A 23 -6.39 -23.56 11.22
N ILE A 24 -7.29 -23.07 10.37
CA ILE A 24 -7.98 -23.88 9.36
C ILE A 24 -7.37 -23.56 8.00
N THR A 25 -6.97 -24.60 7.29
CA THR A 25 -6.31 -24.53 5.99
C THR A 25 -7.19 -25.12 4.90
N LEU A 26 -6.82 -24.92 3.63
CA LEU A 26 -7.59 -25.44 2.51
C LEU A 26 -7.64 -26.97 2.51
N SER A 27 -6.56 -27.65 2.93
CA SER A 27 -6.52 -29.12 3.00
C SER A 27 -7.48 -29.70 4.04
N ASP A 28 -7.78 -28.93 5.10
CA ASP A 28 -8.76 -29.37 6.11
C ASP A 28 -10.18 -29.45 5.54
N LEU A 29 -10.42 -28.78 4.39
CA LEU A 29 -11.72 -28.75 3.73
C LEU A 29 -11.89 -29.89 2.71
N ASP A 30 -10.85 -30.65 2.38
CA ASP A 30 -10.87 -31.65 1.30
C ASP A 30 -11.92 -32.74 1.53
N ASN A 31 -12.23 -33.04 2.79
CA ASN A 31 -13.21 -34.04 3.20
C ASN A 31 -14.64 -33.49 3.38
N LEU A 32 -14.85 -32.21 3.03
CA LEU A 32 -16.16 -31.56 3.09
C LEU A 32 -16.82 -31.53 1.71
N ASP A 33 -18.07 -31.98 1.66
CA ASP A 33 -18.92 -31.76 0.50
C ASP A 33 -19.41 -30.29 0.41
N THR A 34 -20.11 -29.96 -0.69
CA THR A 34 -20.61 -28.60 -0.93
C THR A 34 -21.56 -28.11 0.16
N GLY A 35 -22.44 -28.98 0.67
CA GLY A 35 -23.38 -28.63 1.72
C GLY A 35 -22.67 -28.38 3.06
N GLU A 36 -21.67 -29.19 3.38
CA GLU A 36 -20.83 -29.03 4.57
C GLU A 36 -19.99 -27.75 4.50
N ARG A 37 -19.47 -27.39 3.32
CA ARG A 37 -18.75 -26.12 3.11
C ARG A 37 -19.67 -24.91 3.28
N GLN A 38 -20.90 -24.98 2.78
CA GLN A 38 -21.89 -23.93 3.00
C GLN A 38 -22.26 -23.81 4.49
N TYR A 39 -22.43 -24.94 5.17
CA TYR A 39 -22.70 -24.96 6.60
C TYR A 39 -21.53 -24.36 7.42
N LEU A 40 -20.29 -24.69 7.07
CA LEU A 40 -19.09 -24.06 7.65
C LEU A 40 -19.13 -22.53 7.48
N GLY A 41 -19.46 -22.05 6.27
CA GLY A 41 -19.60 -20.61 6.01
C GLY A 41 -20.64 -19.93 6.90
N SER A 42 -21.80 -20.57 7.11
CA SER A 42 -22.82 -20.09 8.04
C SER A 42 -22.34 -20.05 9.48
N VAL A 43 -21.64 -21.09 9.94
CA VAL A 43 -21.04 -21.14 11.30
C VAL A 43 -20.02 -20.02 11.48
N CYS A 44 -19.10 -19.85 10.54
CA CYS A 44 -18.11 -18.77 10.58
C CYS A 44 -18.78 -17.39 10.64
N THR A 45 -19.83 -17.18 9.84
CA THR A 45 -20.59 -15.92 9.84
C THR A 45 -21.24 -15.66 11.19
N GLN A 46 -21.88 -16.67 11.78
CA GLN A 46 -22.52 -16.56 13.09
C GLN A 46 -21.50 -16.33 14.21
N MET A 47 -20.34 -16.99 14.18
CA MET A 47 -19.27 -16.74 15.15
C MET A 47 -18.77 -15.30 15.02
N LEU A 48 -18.49 -14.82 13.81
CA LEU A 48 -18.05 -13.44 13.57
C LEU A 48 -19.06 -12.39 14.04
N GLN A 49 -20.36 -12.66 14.00
CA GLN A 49 -21.38 -11.73 14.52
C GLN A 49 -21.37 -11.59 16.04
N ASN A 50 -20.93 -12.63 16.76
CA ASN A 50 -20.98 -12.68 18.22
C ASN A 50 -19.63 -12.35 18.87
N LEU A 51 -18.53 -12.62 18.18
CA LEU A 51 -17.18 -12.35 18.68
C LEU A 51 -16.83 -10.86 18.58
N LYS A 52 -16.07 -10.37 19.56
CA LYS A 52 -15.58 -8.98 19.62
C LYS A 52 -14.08 -8.94 19.91
N ASP A 53 -13.47 -7.79 19.68
CA ASP A 53 -12.11 -7.47 20.07
C ASP A 53 -11.09 -8.57 19.71
N THR A 54 -10.29 -9.03 20.69
CA THR A 54 -9.25 -10.03 20.52
C THR A 54 -9.81 -11.39 20.07
N GLU A 55 -10.96 -11.81 20.60
CA GLU A 55 -11.58 -13.10 20.22
C GLU A 55 -11.98 -13.11 18.73
N ARG A 56 -12.49 -11.98 18.25
CA ARG A 56 -12.82 -11.80 16.84
C ARG A 56 -11.56 -11.86 15.97
N ASP A 57 -10.50 -11.19 16.39
CA ASP A 57 -9.24 -11.15 15.65
C ASP A 57 -8.58 -12.53 15.58
N ASP A 58 -8.56 -13.26 16.69
CA ASP A 58 -8.03 -14.62 16.75
C ASP A 58 -8.82 -15.55 15.83
N PHE A 59 -10.15 -15.41 15.82
CA PHE A 59 -11.01 -16.18 14.92
C PHE A 59 -10.79 -15.82 13.44
N LEU A 60 -10.63 -14.53 13.12
CA LEU A 60 -10.29 -14.09 11.76
C LEU A 60 -8.94 -14.66 11.30
N ASN A 61 -7.91 -14.64 12.16
CA ASN A 61 -6.60 -15.22 11.88
C ASN A 61 -6.66 -16.74 11.66
N LYS A 62 -7.54 -17.42 12.41
CA LYS A 62 -7.79 -18.85 12.28
C LYS A 62 -8.40 -19.24 10.94
N ILE A 63 -9.35 -18.45 10.42
CA ILE A 63 -10.05 -18.73 9.16
C ILE A 63 -9.45 -18.02 7.94
N GLU A 64 -8.49 -17.11 8.13
CA GLU A 64 -7.82 -16.34 7.08
C GLU A 64 -7.37 -17.21 5.87
N PRO A 65 -6.78 -18.42 6.03
CA PRO A 65 -6.31 -19.20 4.88
C PRO A 65 -7.40 -19.75 3.99
N ILE A 66 -8.61 -19.94 4.54
CA ILE A 66 -9.78 -20.45 3.81
C ILE A 66 -10.71 -19.32 3.35
N MET A 67 -10.39 -18.08 3.72
CA MET A 67 -11.19 -16.91 3.37
C MET A 67 -10.96 -16.52 1.90
N PRO A 68 -12.03 -16.27 1.12
CA PRO A 68 -11.90 -15.71 -0.22
C PRO A 68 -11.16 -14.38 -0.19
N GLU A 69 -10.35 -14.10 -1.21
CA GLU A 69 -9.56 -12.87 -1.27
C GLU A 69 -10.44 -11.61 -1.26
N SER A 70 -11.62 -11.67 -1.90
CA SER A 70 -12.62 -10.61 -1.86
C SER A 70 -13.04 -10.22 -0.44
N ASN A 71 -13.17 -11.21 0.46
CA ASN A 71 -13.59 -10.97 1.83
C ASN A 71 -12.44 -10.36 2.63
N LYS A 72 -11.19 -10.79 2.39
CA LYS A 72 -10.02 -10.18 3.02
C LYS A 72 -9.89 -8.72 2.61
N GLN A 73 -10.08 -8.43 1.32
CA GLN A 73 -10.06 -7.07 0.80
C GLN A 73 -11.16 -6.20 1.43
N GLN A 74 -12.40 -6.71 1.51
CA GLN A 74 -13.50 -6.00 2.16
C GLN A 74 -13.22 -5.72 3.65
N ILE A 75 -12.65 -6.68 4.38
CA ILE A 75 -12.26 -6.48 5.78
C ILE A 75 -11.18 -5.41 5.89
N TRP A 76 -10.19 -5.44 5.00
CA TRP A 76 -9.13 -4.43 4.97
C TRP A 76 -9.68 -3.04 4.66
N GLU A 77 -10.56 -2.91 3.67
CA GLU A 77 -11.21 -1.64 3.30
C GLU A 77 -12.03 -1.07 4.45
N TYR A 78 -12.83 -1.91 5.11
CA TYR A 78 -13.58 -1.51 6.29
C TYR A 78 -12.66 -1.00 7.41
N ASN A 79 -11.62 -1.78 7.74
CA ASN A 79 -10.65 -1.40 8.77
C ASN A 79 -9.93 -0.10 8.38
N HIS A 80 -9.56 0.05 7.10
CA HIS A 80 -8.90 1.24 6.60
C HIS A 80 -9.77 2.47 6.82
N GLN A 81 -11.03 2.42 6.37
CA GLN A 81 -11.97 3.53 6.50
C GLN A 81 -12.24 3.88 7.97
N ALA A 82 -12.50 2.89 8.82
CA ALA A 82 -12.74 3.10 10.23
C ALA A 82 -11.54 3.79 10.92
N ILE A 83 -10.32 3.32 10.62
CA ILE A 83 -9.09 3.87 11.19
C ILE A 83 -8.83 5.30 10.69
N THR A 84 -8.94 5.57 9.39
CA THR A 84 -8.68 6.90 8.83
C THR A 84 -9.70 7.93 9.30
N ASP A 85 -10.98 7.56 9.39
CA ASP A 85 -12.03 8.42 9.91
C ASP A 85 -11.82 8.74 11.39
N ALA A 86 -11.45 7.73 12.20
CA ALA A 86 -11.12 7.92 13.61
C ALA A 86 -9.88 8.82 13.78
N ILE A 87 -8.85 8.64 12.95
CA ILE A 87 -7.68 9.53 12.94
C ILE A 87 -8.10 10.97 12.67
N SER A 88 -8.93 11.19 11.65
CA SER A 88 -9.41 12.53 11.27
C SER A 88 -10.15 13.20 12.43
N ARG A 89 -11.17 12.53 12.98
CA ARG A 89 -12.00 13.07 14.09
C ARG A 89 -11.18 13.36 15.34
N LEU A 90 -10.36 12.41 15.79
CA LEU A 90 -9.58 12.57 17.02
C LEU A 90 -8.48 13.62 16.88
N THR A 91 -7.90 13.76 15.68
CA THR A 91 -6.91 14.81 15.41
C THR A 91 -7.57 16.19 15.45
N GLU A 92 -8.77 16.33 14.88
CA GLU A 92 -9.55 17.58 14.96
C GLU A 92 -9.92 17.93 16.42
N GLN A 93 -10.34 16.94 17.21
CA GLN A 93 -10.77 17.14 18.59
C GLN A 93 -9.61 17.46 19.56
N HIS A 94 -8.47 16.77 19.43
CA HIS A 94 -7.38 16.84 20.40
C HIS A 94 -6.14 17.61 19.90
N GLY A 95 -6.14 18.07 18.64
CA GLY A 95 -5.02 18.79 18.04
C GLY A 95 -3.73 17.97 17.96
N SER A 96 -3.80 16.64 18.05
CA SER A 96 -2.65 15.75 18.05
C SER A 96 -3.00 14.37 17.48
N MET A 97 -1.99 13.64 17.02
CA MET A 97 -2.16 12.29 16.47
C MET A 97 -2.70 11.34 17.56
N PRO A 98 -3.81 10.63 17.33
CA PRO A 98 -4.35 9.70 18.31
C PRO A 98 -3.43 8.51 18.56
N THR A 99 -3.47 8.00 19.78
CA THR A 99 -2.79 6.75 20.14
C THR A 99 -3.58 5.54 19.62
N LYS A 100 -2.94 4.38 19.53
CA LYS A 100 -3.62 3.12 19.18
C LYS A 100 -4.74 2.76 20.18
N ASN A 101 -4.70 3.26 21.41
CA ASN A 101 -5.77 3.04 22.39
C ASN A 101 -7.00 3.84 22.02
N HIS A 102 -6.83 5.14 21.77
CA HIS A 102 -7.95 5.99 21.35
C HIS A 102 -8.59 5.48 20.05
N LEU A 103 -7.76 5.01 19.10
CA LEU A 103 -8.27 4.40 17.88
C LEU A 103 -9.06 3.11 18.14
N ALA A 104 -8.61 2.26 19.06
CA ALA A 104 -9.32 1.04 19.41
C ALA A 104 -10.66 1.34 20.09
N GLU A 105 -10.67 2.29 21.02
CA GLU A 105 -11.88 2.76 21.70
C GLU A 105 -12.89 3.37 20.72
N GLU A 106 -12.44 4.19 19.78
CA GLU A 106 -13.29 4.88 18.80
C GLU A 106 -13.83 3.95 17.71
N THR A 107 -13.02 2.99 17.24
CA THR A 107 -13.38 2.13 16.11
C THR A 107 -14.00 0.80 16.52
N GLY A 108 -13.82 0.37 17.77
CA GLY A 108 -14.15 -0.98 18.22
C GLY A 108 -13.26 -2.07 17.60
N LEU A 109 -12.18 -1.68 16.90
CA LEU A 109 -11.16 -2.61 16.41
C LEU A 109 -10.15 -2.88 17.53
N SER A 110 -9.60 -4.09 17.57
CA SER A 110 -8.53 -4.36 18.53
C SER A 110 -7.28 -3.54 18.21
N ARG A 111 -6.48 -3.28 19.26
CA ARG A 111 -5.16 -2.65 19.11
C ARG A 111 -4.23 -3.43 18.19
N GLN A 112 -4.36 -4.75 18.13
CA GLN A 112 -3.54 -5.61 17.27
C GLN A 112 -3.89 -5.38 15.80
N THR A 113 -5.19 -5.37 15.47
CA THR A 113 -5.67 -5.08 14.12
C THR A 113 -5.22 -3.69 13.67
N ILE A 114 -5.38 -2.68 14.52
CA ILE A 114 -4.90 -1.31 14.21
C ILE A 114 -3.38 -1.30 14.01
N SER A 115 -2.62 -1.97 14.89
CA SER A 115 -1.17 -2.01 14.79
C SER A 115 -0.69 -2.73 13.53
N LYS A 116 -1.34 -3.84 13.16
CA LYS A 116 -1.07 -4.59 11.93
C LYS A 116 -1.34 -3.69 10.71
N HIS A 117 -2.53 -3.08 10.68
CA HIS A 117 -2.95 -2.19 9.59
C HIS A 117 -1.99 -1.02 9.36
N LEU A 118 -1.65 -0.27 10.41
CA LEU A 118 -0.74 0.87 10.30
C LEU A 118 0.68 0.46 9.85
N LYS A 119 1.14 -0.73 10.24
CA LYS A 119 2.46 -1.25 9.86
C LYS A 119 2.48 -1.73 8.40
N GLU A 120 1.42 -2.39 7.96
CA GLU A 120 1.33 -3.06 6.65
C GLU A 120 0.70 -2.18 5.56
N TYR A 121 0.14 -1.02 5.92
CA TYR A 121 -0.58 -0.12 5.03
C TYR A 121 0.16 0.14 3.71
N GLN A 122 1.42 0.55 3.78
CA GLN A 122 2.19 0.92 2.59
C GLN A 122 2.40 -0.25 1.61
N THR A 123 2.44 -1.48 2.13
CA THR A 123 2.68 -2.71 1.37
C THR A 123 1.40 -3.41 0.93
N HIS A 124 0.23 -2.99 1.42
CA HIS A 124 -1.04 -3.62 1.06
C HIS A 124 -1.46 -3.24 -0.37
N PRO A 125 -1.96 -4.18 -1.20
CA PRO A 125 -2.41 -3.87 -2.56
C PRO A 125 -3.44 -2.73 -2.65
N GLY A 126 -4.38 -2.68 -1.69
CA GLY A 126 -5.39 -1.62 -1.60
C GLY A 126 -4.82 -0.20 -1.40
N HIS A 127 -3.60 -0.05 -0.89
CA HIS A 127 -2.94 1.27 -0.83
C HIS A 127 -2.58 1.77 -2.23
N ALA A 128 -2.05 0.90 -3.09
CA ALA A 128 -1.73 1.28 -4.47
C ALA A 128 -3.00 1.70 -5.23
N GLU A 129 -4.09 0.95 -5.07
CA GLU A 129 -5.40 1.28 -5.65
C GLU A 129 -5.91 2.65 -5.17
N GLN A 130 -5.82 2.95 -3.88
CA GLN A 130 -6.23 4.23 -3.32
C GLN A 130 -5.39 5.39 -3.89
N ILE A 131 -4.07 5.21 -4.04
CA ILE A 131 -3.20 6.21 -4.68
C ILE A 131 -3.62 6.46 -6.13
N GLU A 132 -3.96 5.41 -6.89
CA GLU A 132 -4.48 5.57 -8.25
C GLU A 132 -5.82 6.31 -8.28
N GLN A 133 -6.73 6.03 -7.33
CA GLN A 133 -7.98 6.80 -7.19
C GLN A 133 -7.72 8.29 -6.96
N PHE A 134 -6.76 8.65 -6.09
CA PHE A 134 -6.36 10.04 -5.90
C PHE A 134 -5.77 10.67 -7.17
N LYS A 135 -4.98 9.92 -7.94
CA LYS A 135 -4.45 10.39 -9.23
C LYS A 135 -5.56 10.63 -10.26
N ILE A 136 -6.58 9.79 -10.30
CA ILE A 136 -7.76 9.98 -11.18
C ILE A 136 -8.51 11.27 -10.82
N MET A 137 -8.50 11.70 -9.55
CA MET A 137 -9.12 12.97 -9.13
C MET A 137 -8.26 14.20 -9.46
N ALA A 138 -6.98 14.04 -9.78
CA ALA A 138 -6.06 15.15 -10.01
C ALA A 138 -6.53 16.12 -11.12
N PRO A 139 -7.06 15.68 -12.29
CA PRO A 139 -7.61 16.57 -13.30
C PRO A 139 -8.79 17.41 -12.80
N MET A 140 -9.66 16.85 -11.96
CA MET A 140 -10.79 17.60 -11.39
C MET A 140 -10.30 18.70 -10.44
N LEU A 141 -9.32 18.39 -9.59
CA LEU A 141 -8.70 19.37 -8.71
C LEU A 141 -8.01 20.46 -9.54
N MET A 142 -7.28 20.09 -10.59
CA MET A 142 -6.65 21.04 -11.52
C MET A 142 -7.65 21.97 -12.21
N ALA A 143 -8.83 21.48 -12.58
CA ALA A 143 -9.89 22.32 -13.12
C ALA A 143 -10.39 23.36 -12.11
N LYS A 144 -10.47 23.00 -10.81
CA LYS A 144 -10.82 23.94 -9.73
C LYS A 144 -9.72 24.97 -9.47
N VAL A 145 -8.45 24.56 -9.55
CA VAL A 145 -7.29 25.45 -9.47
C VAL A 145 -7.32 26.45 -10.63
N PHE A 146 -7.55 25.98 -11.86
CA PHE A 146 -7.71 26.84 -13.03
C PHE A 146 -8.86 27.85 -12.86
N GLN A 147 -10.03 27.40 -12.40
CA GLN A 147 -11.17 28.28 -12.13
C GLN A 147 -10.85 29.35 -11.07
N SER A 148 -10.08 29.01 -10.05
CA SER A 148 -9.67 29.97 -9.01
C SER A 148 -8.66 30.97 -9.56
N ALA A 149 -7.72 30.50 -10.40
CA ALA A 149 -6.76 31.33 -11.10
C ALA A 149 -7.43 32.38 -12.01
N THR A 150 -8.45 31.98 -12.79
CA THR A 150 -9.17 32.90 -13.67
C THR A 150 -10.01 33.95 -12.92
N LYS A 151 -10.31 33.71 -11.64
CA LYS A 151 -10.96 34.66 -10.73
C LYS A 151 -9.99 35.60 -10.01
N GLY A 152 -8.69 35.51 -10.29
CA GLY A 152 -7.66 36.38 -9.73
C GLY A 152 -6.89 35.81 -8.54
N ASP A 153 -7.08 34.53 -8.17
CA ASP A 153 -6.21 33.89 -7.18
C ASP A 153 -4.84 33.60 -7.79
N ILE A 154 -3.87 34.47 -7.49
CA ILE A 154 -2.51 34.39 -8.01
C ILE A 154 -1.78 33.14 -7.50
N ARG A 155 -2.11 32.62 -6.31
CA ARG A 155 -1.50 31.37 -5.80
C ARG A 155 -1.99 30.17 -6.60
N ALA A 156 -3.28 30.12 -6.92
CA ALA A 156 -3.85 29.11 -7.79
C ALA A 156 -3.29 29.21 -9.22
N ALA A 157 -3.14 30.44 -9.76
CA ALA A 157 -2.54 30.66 -11.08
C ALA A 157 -1.09 30.15 -11.14
N ARG A 158 -0.29 30.47 -10.10
CA ARG A 158 1.08 29.95 -9.98
C ARG A 158 1.11 28.42 -9.91
N LEU A 159 0.28 27.81 -9.06
CA LEU A 159 0.21 26.35 -8.92
C LEU A 159 -0.17 25.66 -10.25
N TYR A 160 -1.13 26.24 -10.97
CA TYR A 160 -1.52 25.74 -12.29
C TYR A 160 -0.36 25.79 -13.28
N LEU A 161 0.29 26.95 -13.41
CA LEU A 161 1.44 27.15 -14.32
C LEU A 161 2.63 26.25 -13.95
N GLU A 162 2.88 26.02 -12.66
CA GLU A 162 3.91 25.07 -12.19
C GLU A 162 3.57 23.63 -12.60
N THR A 163 2.32 23.24 -12.44
CA THR A 163 1.86 21.88 -12.77
C THR A 163 1.88 21.60 -14.28
N VAL A 164 1.56 22.58 -15.12
CA VAL A 164 1.61 22.44 -16.59
C VAL A 164 2.98 22.74 -17.19
N GLY A 165 4.00 23.04 -16.37
CA GLY A 165 5.37 23.30 -16.82
C GLY A 165 5.59 24.68 -17.45
N ALA A 166 4.62 25.59 -17.35
CA ALA A 166 4.68 26.92 -17.95
C ALA A 166 5.54 27.92 -17.16
N THR A 167 5.93 27.62 -15.93
CA THR A 167 6.75 28.53 -15.10
C THR A 167 8.23 28.58 -15.46
N GLY A 168 8.73 27.79 -16.43
CA GLY A 168 10.14 27.82 -16.86
C GLY A 168 11.17 27.48 -15.78
N LYS A 169 10.74 27.23 -14.54
CA LYS A 169 11.56 26.69 -13.47
C LYS A 169 11.87 25.25 -13.84
N GLN A 170 13.04 25.03 -14.42
CA GLN A 170 13.69 23.73 -14.33
C GLN A 170 13.60 23.28 -12.87
N GLN A 171 13.05 22.09 -12.64
CA GLN A 171 12.97 21.49 -11.31
C GLN A 171 14.38 21.27 -10.77
N ASN A 172 14.96 22.28 -10.13
CA ASN A 172 16.27 22.18 -9.49
C ASN A 172 16.23 21.42 -8.15
N ASN A 173 15.27 20.51 -7.91
CA ASN A 173 15.19 19.80 -6.63
C ASN A 173 14.43 18.46 -6.62
N THR A 174 14.41 17.73 -7.72
CA THR A 174 14.41 16.26 -7.60
C THR A 174 15.83 15.80 -7.88
N VAL A 175 16.52 15.35 -6.82
CA VAL A 175 17.63 14.43 -6.99
C VAL A 175 17.04 13.17 -7.63
N VAL A 176 16.90 13.19 -8.95
CA VAL A 176 16.83 12.00 -9.76
C VAL A 176 18.20 11.35 -9.57
N LYS A 177 18.32 10.46 -8.56
CA LYS A 177 19.50 9.59 -8.33
C LYS A 177 19.79 8.63 -9.50
N SER A 178 19.19 8.86 -10.66
CA SER A 178 19.33 8.07 -11.87
C SER A 178 19.28 8.97 -13.10
N GLN A 179 19.99 10.10 -13.10
CA GLN A 179 20.59 10.54 -14.36
C GLN A 179 21.79 9.63 -14.59
N ASN A 180 21.51 8.52 -15.25
CA ASN A 180 22.53 7.62 -15.77
C ASN A 180 23.27 8.35 -16.90
N ASN A 181 24.14 9.31 -16.52
CA ASN A 181 25.06 10.02 -17.41
C ASN A 181 26.17 9.05 -17.83
N HIS A 182 25.80 8.05 -18.62
CA HIS A 182 26.75 7.19 -19.31
C HIS A 182 26.58 7.37 -20.81
N ILE A 183 27.70 7.37 -21.51
CA ILE A 183 27.72 7.33 -22.96
C ILE A 183 27.84 5.87 -23.35
N GLN A 184 26.85 5.33 -24.09
CA GLN A 184 26.95 3.99 -24.64
C GLN A 184 27.42 4.07 -26.10
N ILE A 185 28.57 3.46 -26.40
CA ILE A 185 29.09 3.35 -27.77
C ILE A 185 29.14 1.88 -28.15
N ASN A 186 28.32 1.52 -29.15
CA ASN A 186 28.12 0.19 -29.75
C ASN A 186 27.68 -0.94 -28.81
N ASN A 187 28.30 -1.11 -27.65
CA ASN A 187 27.82 -1.94 -26.51
C ASN A 187 28.62 -1.66 -25.22
N THR A 188 29.46 -0.61 -25.21
CA THR A 188 30.31 -0.24 -24.08
C THR A 188 29.70 0.93 -23.35
N ILE A 189 29.50 0.78 -22.04
CA ILE A 189 28.95 1.81 -21.15
C ILE A 189 30.11 2.61 -20.53
N LEU A 190 30.27 3.86 -20.95
CA LEU A 190 31.22 4.79 -20.36
C LEU A 190 30.52 5.59 -19.26
N SER A 191 30.72 5.18 -18.00
CA SER A 191 30.17 5.84 -16.81
C SER A 191 31.29 6.36 -15.90
N GLN A 192 30.97 7.30 -15.01
CA GLN A 192 31.92 7.78 -14.00
C GLN A 192 32.42 6.66 -13.08
N GLU A 193 31.60 5.64 -12.84
CA GLU A 193 32.01 4.49 -12.03
C GLU A 193 33.03 3.61 -12.77
N ASN A 194 32.86 3.42 -14.08
CA ASN A 194 33.79 2.66 -14.90
C ASN A 194 35.11 3.42 -15.12
N LEU A 195 35.06 4.74 -15.29
CA LEU A 195 36.26 5.60 -15.42
C LEU A 195 37.14 5.56 -14.16
N LYS A 196 36.54 5.53 -12.96
CA LYS A 196 37.28 5.44 -11.69
C LYS A 196 38.05 4.12 -11.51
N ARG A 197 37.71 3.09 -12.29
CA ARG A 197 38.35 1.77 -12.24
C ARG A 197 39.51 1.64 -13.24
N LEU A 198 39.73 2.64 -14.09
CA LEU A 198 40.81 2.66 -15.06
C LEU A 198 42.11 3.16 -14.42
N SER A 199 43.24 2.68 -14.94
CA SER A 199 44.55 3.20 -14.54
C SER A 199 44.79 4.60 -15.13
N ALA A 200 45.76 5.33 -14.55
CA ALA A 200 46.13 6.65 -15.04
C ALA A 200 46.55 6.63 -16.53
N ASP A 201 47.25 5.59 -16.96
CA ASP A 201 47.67 5.43 -18.36
C ASP A 201 46.48 5.21 -19.30
N GLN A 202 45.46 4.46 -18.86
CA GLN A 202 44.24 4.22 -19.63
C GLN A 202 43.38 5.48 -19.74
N LEU A 203 43.31 6.28 -18.67
CA LEU A 203 42.63 7.58 -18.68
C LEU A 203 43.32 8.55 -19.63
N ASN A 204 44.65 8.65 -19.58
CA ASN A 204 45.45 9.49 -20.49
C ASN A 204 45.25 9.11 -21.97
N GLN A 205 45.14 7.82 -22.28
CA GLN A 205 44.84 7.37 -23.65
C GLN A 205 43.45 7.80 -24.11
N ILE A 206 42.43 7.70 -23.25
CA ILE A 206 41.07 8.14 -23.57
C ILE A 206 41.04 9.65 -23.77
N GLU A 207 41.66 10.43 -22.89
CA GLU A 207 41.77 11.89 -23.01
C GLU A 207 42.44 12.30 -24.33
N HIS A 208 43.53 11.63 -24.71
CA HIS A 208 44.24 11.94 -25.94
C HIS A 208 43.38 11.66 -27.20
N ILE A 209 42.63 10.55 -27.21
CA ILE A 209 41.73 10.21 -28.32
C ILE A 209 40.59 11.24 -28.43
N VAL A 210 40.00 11.64 -27.30
CA VAL A 210 38.91 12.62 -27.27
C VAL A 210 39.42 14.02 -27.67
N ALA A 211 40.58 14.43 -27.17
CA ALA A 211 41.21 15.71 -27.50
C ALA A 211 41.49 15.84 -29.01
N LYS A 212 41.92 14.75 -29.65
CA LYS A 212 42.17 14.72 -31.11
C LYS A 212 40.89 14.78 -31.95
N ALA A 213 39.76 14.36 -31.40
CA ALA A 213 38.46 14.39 -32.06
C ALA A 213 37.72 15.73 -31.87
N LEU A 214 38.19 16.59 -30.96
CA LEU A 214 37.63 17.92 -30.75
C LEU A 214 38.27 18.91 -31.75
N PRO A 215 37.48 19.70 -32.52
CA PRO A 215 38.03 20.70 -33.40
C PRO A 215 38.77 21.78 -32.59
N GLU A 216 39.99 22.13 -33.02
CA GLU A 216 40.83 23.17 -32.40
C GLU A 216 40.05 24.48 -32.29
N GLY A 217 39.53 24.79 -31.09
CA GLY A 217 38.75 26.02 -30.91
C GLY A 217 37.84 26.12 -29.69
N LYS A 218 37.81 25.16 -28.77
CA LYS A 218 37.18 25.35 -27.45
C LYS A 218 37.98 24.65 -26.34
N MET A 219 39.16 25.20 -26.04
CA MET A 219 39.67 25.15 -24.67
C MET A 219 38.85 26.18 -23.90
N ILE A 220 37.92 25.72 -23.08
CA ILE A 220 37.12 26.56 -22.18
C ILE A 220 37.97 26.71 -20.91
N GLU A 221 38.41 27.93 -20.59
CA GLU A 221 38.93 28.29 -19.25
C GLU A 221 37.84 28.12 -18.18
#